data_AF-A0A3C0IQD2-F1
#
_entry.id   AF-A0A3C0IQD2-F1
#
_cell.length_a   1.000
_cell.length_b   1.000
_cell.length_c   1.000
_cell.angle_alpha   90.00
_cell.angle_beta   90.00
_cell.angle_gamma   90.00
#
_symmetry.space_group_name_H-M   'P 1'
#
loop_
_entity.id
_entity.type
_entity.pdbx_description
1 polymer ?
#
loop_
_entity_poly.entity_id
_entity_poly.type
_entity_poly.pdbx_seq_one_letter_code
_entity_poly.pdbx_strand_id
1 'polypeptide(L)'
;IIPLLFLCLYLVKAVQYVRYQELTNYFDITLLVLGFVLGLILSIVIAIGYFFGADKTIYNSMATVIDTANVHYHLAMQQAKLPSHKPAFHVHWFLSARLHLRKPRDVRHYSETFLDAIFKRHHLAAVLAIFIAFLLLILLGFFLDNPMFQFPAAASITVLFAILIAVSGAVTLFLRTWSIPVLLLLYFVFNYLYQHNVIDARNKAYGIDYKSGVRSAYMLDSILQQTSVQDVQADRQAFQNRLIQWKQQQITDKPKLYVVAVSGGGVRSASFTMQVMQALDSISNGNFLKQTVLITGASGGMLGAAYYRELFLQQQLGKPLRANDRQYAQDIAKDLLNPLFSSFISRDLVGPARKFTVGDFTYVKDRGYAFEAKLNQNTRGLLQKHLHDYRPYEDSAIIPTLFFNSVITADGRKLLTATRPARFMMQALPTDTTPVTHPDVIDFQALFARQQAPQLGVLTALRMNATFPYVLPNV
;
A
#
# COMPACT_ATOMS: atom_id res chain seq x y z
N ILE A 1 26.61 8.09 -19.56
CA ILE A 1 25.77 8.27 -20.77
C ILE A 1 24.41 7.60 -20.59
N ILE A 2 24.35 6.27 -20.42
CA ILE A 2 23.08 5.54 -20.27
C ILE A 2 22.16 6.11 -19.17
N PRO A 3 22.64 6.42 -17.95
CA PRO A 3 21.76 6.97 -16.90
C PRO A 3 21.19 8.36 -17.25
N LEU A 4 22.01 9.22 -17.87
CA LEU A 4 21.58 10.55 -18.30
C LEU A 4 20.53 10.44 -19.41
N LEU A 5 20.76 9.56 -20.40
CA LEU A 5 19.81 9.30 -21.47
C LEU A 5 18.47 8.78 -20.91
N PHE A 6 18.52 7.86 -19.95
CA PHE A 6 17.34 7.36 -19.26
C PHE A 6 16.58 8.48 -18.54
N LEU A 7 17.26 9.33 -17.78
CA LEU A 7 16.63 10.46 -17.07
C LEU A 7 15.97 11.45 -18.02
N CYS A 8 16.63 11.77 -19.15
CA CYS A 8 16.05 12.63 -20.17
C CYS A 8 14.80 11.99 -20.81
N LEU A 9 14.87 10.72 -21.20
CA LEU A 9 13.74 9.99 -21.77
C LEU A 9 12.58 9.88 -20.76
N TYR A 10 12.88 9.60 -19.51
CA TYR A 10 11.91 9.54 -18.43
C TYR A 10 11.19 10.88 -18.26
N LEU A 11 11.94 11.99 -18.19
CA LEU A 11 11.38 13.34 -18.06
C LEU A 11 10.48 13.68 -19.25
N VAL A 12 10.90 13.38 -20.47
CA VAL A 12 10.08 13.59 -21.69
C VAL A 12 8.78 12.78 -21.61
N LYS A 13 8.86 11.50 -21.21
CA LYS A 13 7.67 10.64 -21.08
C LYS A 13 6.75 11.10 -19.96
N ALA A 14 7.29 11.56 -18.83
CA ALA A 14 6.52 12.12 -17.73
C ALA A 14 5.77 13.38 -18.18
N VAL A 15 6.43 14.31 -18.86
CA VAL A 15 5.78 15.53 -19.40
C VAL A 15 4.68 15.19 -20.40
N GLN A 16 4.92 14.23 -21.31
CA GLN A 16 3.90 13.75 -22.23
C GLN A 16 2.69 13.15 -21.50
N TYR A 17 2.94 12.33 -20.46
CA TYR A 17 1.88 11.71 -19.68
C TYR A 17 1.04 12.76 -18.94
N VAL A 18 1.68 13.65 -18.18
CA VAL A 18 0.98 14.71 -17.43
C VAL A 18 0.18 15.62 -18.37
N ARG A 19 0.72 15.92 -19.57
CA ARG A 19 0.02 16.77 -20.54
C ARG A 19 -1.17 16.09 -21.20
N TYR A 20 -1.00 14.87 -21.70
CA TYR A 20 -1.99 14.23 -22.58
C TYR A 20 -2.92 13.26 -21.87
N GLN A 21 -2.53 12.73 -20.70
CA GLN A 21 -3.33 11.79 -19.92
C GLN A 21 -3.95 12.44 -18.68
N GLU A 22 -3.17 13.26 -17.95
CA GLU A 22 -3.68 13.98 -16.78
C GLU A 22 -4.28 15.35 -17.11
N LEU A 23 -4.10 15.81 -18.36
CA LEU A 23 -4.64 17.07 -18.89
C LEU A 23 -4.23 18.31 -18.06
N THR A 24 -3.07 18.24 -17.42
CA THR A 24 -2.58 19.31 -16.55
C THR A 24 -2.17 20.54 -17.38
N ASN A 25 -2.30 21.72 -16.78
CA ASN A 25 -1.90 22.97 -17.40
C ASN A 25 -0.36 23.08 -17.51
N TYR A 26 0.12 23.98 -18.37
CA TYR A 26 1.56 24.16 -18.59
C TYR A 26 2.32 24.65 -17.36
N PHE A 27 1.69 25.47 -16.51
CA PHE A 27 2.33 26.02 -15.32
C PHE A 27 2.72 24.93 -14.32
N ASP A 28 1.77 24.04 -14.00
CA ASP A 28 2.00 22.92 -13.10
C ASP A 28 3.02 21.94 -13.68
N ILE A 29 2.99 21.71 -15.00
CA ILE A 29 4.00 20.90 -15.69
C ILE A 29 5.40 21.53 -15.54
N THR A 30 5.54 22.85 -15.72
CA THR A 30 6.81 23.54 -15.54
C THR A 30 7.32 23.43 -14.10
N LEU A 31 6.43 23.56 -13.10
CA LEU A 31 6.79 23.36 -11.69
C LEU A 31 7.27 21.94 -11.41
N LEU A 32 6.60 20.92 -11.96
CA LEU A 32 7.03 19.52 -11.82
C LEU A 32 8.39 19.26 -12.47
N VAL A 33 8.64 19.82 -13.66
CA VAL A 33 9.93 19.70 -14.36
C VAL A 33 11.04 20.39 -13.57
N LEU A 34 10.80 21.61 -13.07
CA LEU A 34 11.77 22.32 -12.23
C LEU A 34 12.06 21.55 -10.94
N GLY A 35 11.02 21.03 -10.27
CA GLY A 35 11.19 20.19 -9.08
C GLY A 35 12.04 18.95 -9.34
N PHE A 36 11.81 18.26 -10.46
CA PHE A 36 12.61 17.10 -10.88
C PHE A 36 14.08 17.47 -11.12
N VAL A 37 14.35 18.53 -11.90
CA VAL A 37 15.71 18.95 -12.24
C VAL A 37 16.45 19.46 -11.02
N LEU A 38 15.82 20.31 -10.20
CA LEU A 38 16.41 20.83 -8.97
C LEU A 38 16.68 19.71 -7.96
N GLY A 39 15.74 18.77 -7.79
CA GLY A 39 15.93 17.60 -6.93
C GLY A 39 17.10 16.72 -7.39
N LEU A 40 17.22 16.50 -8.70
CA LEU A 40 18.36 15.77 -9.28
C LEU A 40 19.69 16.47 -9.01
N ILE A 41 19.79 17.78 -9.31
CA ILE A 41 21.01 18.56 -9.05
C ILE A 41 21.36 18.53 -7.56
N LEU A 42 20.39 18.73 -6.68
CA LEU A 42 20.59 18.70 -5.23
C LEU A 42 21.11 17.34 -4.77
N SER A 43 20.52 16.24 -5.24
CA SER A 43 20.98 14.89 -4.89
C SER A 43 22.43 14.63 -5.35
N ILE A 44 22.80 15.08 -6.54
CA ILE A 44 24.17 14.96 -7.07
C ILE A 44 25.14 15.78 -6.20
N VAL A 45 24.79 17.02 -5.86
CA VAL A 45 25.61 17.91 -5.02
C VAL A 45 25.83 17.30 -3.63
N ILE A 46 24.78 16.77 -2.99
CA ILE A 46 24.89 16.09 -1.69
C ILE A 46 25.80 14.86 -1.78
N ALA A 47 25.60 14.02 -2.80
CA ALA A 47 26.42 12.82 -3.00
C ALA A 47 27.90 13.16 -3.23
N ILE A 48 28.18 14.12 -4.12
CA ILE A 48 29.52 14.66 -4.38
C ILE A 48 30.13 15.18 -3.07
N GLY A 49 29.40 15.99 -2.31
CA GLY A 49 29.87 16.53 -1.04
C GLY A 49 30.29 15.44 -0.04
N TYR A 50 29.47 14.40 0.13
CA TYR A 50 29.76 13.29 1.03
C TYR A 50 30.96 12.46 0.55
N PHE A 51 30.96 11.99 -0.71
CA PHE A 51 31.98 11.08 -1.20
C PHE A 51 33.34 11.77 -1.41
N PHE A 52 33.39 13.01 -1.90
CA PHE A 52 34.66 13.73 -1.96
C PHE A 52 35.20 14.08 -0.57
N GLY A 53 34.32 14.34 0.40
CA GLY A 53 34.73 14.50 1.80
C GLY A 53 35.35 13.23 2.37
N ALA A 54 34.72 12.07 2.11
CA ALA A 54 35.25 10.76 2.49
C ALA A 54 36.59 10.49 1.80
N ASP A 55 36.70 10.72 0.49
CA ASP A 55 37.93 10.53 -0.29
C ASP A 55 39.09 11.39 0.24
N LYS A 56 38.82 12.68 0.54
CA LYS A 56 39.85 13.57 1.12
C LYS A 56 40.33 13.05 2.48
N THR A 57 39.41 12.54 3.30
CA THR A 57 39.73 11.98 4.62
C THR A 57 40.54 10.69 4.49
N ILE A 58 40.18 9.81 3.55
CA ILE A 58 40.90 8.57 3.24
C ILE A 58 42.29 8.90 2.71
N TYR A 59 42.41 9.84 1.77
CA TYR A 59 43.68 10.28 1.20
C TYR A 59 44.60 10.86 2.27
N ASN A 60 44.11 11.80 3.08
CA ASN A 60 44.91 12.40 4.16
C ASN A 60 45.37 11.37 5.20
N SER A 61 44.52 10.41 5.54
CA SER A 61 44.85 9.34 6.49
C SER A 61 45.72 8.21 5.90
N MET A 62 45.98 8.23 4.59
CA MET A 62 46.83 7.28 3.88
C MET A 62 48.00 7.93 3.15
N ALA A 63 48.17 9.26 3.26
CA ALA A 63 49.17 10.03 2.51
C ALA A 63 50.59 9.44 2.65
N THR A 64 50.99 9.07 3.86
CA THR A 64 52.29 8.44 4.14
C THR A 64 52.45 7.06 3.50
N VAL A 65 51.37 6.27 3.42
CA VAL A 65 51.37 4.95 2.76
C VAL A 65 51.41 5.11 1.23
N ILE A 66 50.71 6.12 0.70
CA ILE A 66 50.68 6.47 -0.72
C ILE A 66 52.07 6.94 -1.19
N ASP A 67 52.72 7.83 -0.43
CA ASP A 67 54.07 8.31 -0.74
C ASP A 67 55.06 7.16 -0.72
N THR A 68 54.98 6.29 0.29
CA THR A 68 55.84 5.09 0.37
C THR A 68 55.60 4.14 -0.81
N ALA A 69 54.35 3.92 -1.23
CA ALA A 69 54.02 3.08 -2.39
C ALA A 69 54.51 3.69 -3.72
N ASN A 70 54.42 5.02 -3.89
CA ASN A 70 54.93 5.72 -5.07
C ASN A 70 56.47 5.63 -5.16
N VAL A 71 57.18 5.73 -4.04
CA VAL A 71 58.63 5.53 -3.99
C VAL A 71 59.01 4.10 -4.41
N HIS A 72 58.30 3.08 -3.88
CA HIS A 72 58.50 1.69 -4.28
C HIS A 72 58.21 1.45 -5.76
N TYR A 73 57.20 2.13 -6.34
CA TYR A 73 56.94 2.07 -7.78
C TYR A 73 58.09 2.62 -8.61
N HIS A 74 58.59 3.81 -8.27
CA HIS A 74 59.72 4.42 -8.98
C HIS A 74 60.96 3.52 -8.96
N LEU A 75 61.21 2.84 -7.84
CA LEU A 75 62.30 1.86 -7.70
C LEU A 75 62.04 0.57 -8.52
N ALA A 76 60.81 0.05 -8.52
CA ALA A 76 60.44 -1.15 -9.28
C ALA A 76 60.45 -0.93 -10.80
N MET A 77 60.09 0.28 -11.26
CA MET A 77 60.20 0.69 -12.67
C MET A 77 61.65 0.66 -13.16
N GLN A 78 62.61 1.02 -12.31
CA GLN A 78 64.04 0.96 -12.62
C GLN A 78 64.56 -0.49 -12.72
N GLN A 79 63.90 -1.45 -12.08
CA GLN A 79 64.30 -2.88 -12.05
C GLN A 79 63.57 -3.78 -13.05
N ALA A 80 62.71 -3.22 -13.93
CA ALA A 80 62.06 -3.88 -15.08
C ALA A 80 61.25 -5.18 -14.81
N LYS A 81 61.05 -5.61 -13.55
CA LYS A 81 60.23 -6.77 -13.19
C LYS A 81 58.95 -6.33 -12.47
N LEU A 82 57.95 -5.93 -13.24
CA LEU A 82 56.58 -5.84 -12.71
C LEU A 82 55.99 -7.25 -12.63
N PRO A 83 55.28 -7.61 -11.53
CA PRO A 83 54.65 -8.91 -11.37
C PRO A 83 53.62 -9.20 -12.49
N SER A 84 53.36 -10.47 -12.77
CA SER A 84 52.38 -10.87 -13.78
C SER A 84 50.96 -10.56 -13.30
N HIS A 85 50.21 -9.80 -14.10
CA HIS A 85 48.84 -9.42 -13.78
C HIS A 85 47.89 -10.60 -14.03
N LYS A 86 47.10 -10.98 -13.03
CA LYS A 86 45.90 -11.81 -13.22
C LYS A 86 44.66 -10.91 -13.05
N PRO A 87 44.22 -10.19 -14.10
CA PRO A 87 42.99 -9.42 -14.00
C PRO A 87 41.81 -10.38 -13.82
N ALA A 88 40.98 -10.13 -12.81
CA ALA A 88 39.67 -10.80 -12.68
C ALA A 88 38.71 -10.36 -13.81
N PHE A 89 38.95 -9.18 -14.42
CA PHE A 89 38.18 -8.64 -15.54
C PHE A 89 39.09 -7.79 -16.46
N HIS A 90 39.10 -8.07 -17.77
CA HIS A 90 39.91 -7.32 -18.74
C HIS A 90 39.13 -6.09 -19.27
N VAL A 91 39.67 -4.88 -19.06
CA VAL A 91 39.12 -3.63 -19.61
C VAL A 91 40.12 -3.04 -20.61
N HIS A 92 39.75 -2.96 -21.88
CA HIS A 92 40.61 -2.35 -22.93
C HIS A 92 40.54 -0.82 -22.93
N TRP A 93 39.35 -0.28 -22.67
CA TRP A 93 39.04 1.14 -22.76
C TRP A 93 37.96 1.50 -21.75
N PHE A 94 38.04 2.70 -21.20
CA PHE A 94 36.99 3.28 -20.38
C PHE A 94 36.75 4.74 -20.80
N LEU A 95 35.58 5.25 -20.44
CA LEU A 95 35.21 6.62 -20.72
C LEU A 95 35.61 7.51 -19.52
N SER A 96 36.46 8.50 -19.76
CA SER A 96 36.88 9.45 -18.71
C SER A 96 35.74 10.42 -18.33
N ALA A 97 35.92 11.18 -17.25
CA ALA A 97 34.94 12.18 -16.79
C ALA A 97 34.61 13.26 -17.86
N ARG A 98 35.52 13.49 -18.82
CA ARG A 98 35.31 14.37 -19.99
C ARG A 98 34.75 13.64 -21.22
N LEU A 99 34.24 12.42 -21.03
CA LEU A 99 33.72 11.53 -22.07
C LEU A 99 34.76 11.11 -23.13
N HIS A 100 36.07 11.25 -22.87
CA HIS A 100 37.11 10.77 -23.78
C HIS A 100 37.39 9.28 -23.53
N LEU A 101 37.56 8.51 -24.61
CA LEU A 101 38.02 7.13 -24.54
C LEU A 101 39.48 7.10 -24.07
N ARG A 102 39.76 6.39 -22.98
CA ARG A 102 41.12 6.23 -22.44
C ARG A 102 41.42 4.76 -22.17
N LYS A 103 42.68 4.36 -22.38
CA LYS A 103 43.18 3.06 -21.93
C LYS A 103 43.41 3.12 -20.41
N PRO A 104 43.06 2.07 -19.65
CA PRO A 104 43.39 2.00 -18.24
C PRO A 104 44.90 2.07 -18.03
N ARG A 105 45.31 2.77 -16.97
CA ARG A 105 46.71 2.82 -16.56
C ARG A 105 47.08 1.50 -15.89
N ASP A 106 48.34 1.11 -16.04
CA ASP A 106 48.87 -0.06 -15.36
C ASP A 106 48.96 0.18 -13.85
N VAL A 107 48.22 -0.61 -13.08
CA VAL A 107 48.13 -0.52 -11.61
C VAL A 107 49.00 -1.54 -10.88
N ARG A 108 49.83 -2.33 -11.59
CA ARG A 108 50.73 -3.36 -11.02
C ARG A 108 51.73 -2.84 -9.98
N HIS A 109 51.83 -1.53 -9.83
CA HIS A 109 52.75 -0.87 -8.92
C HIS A 109 52.22 -0.67 -7.51
N TYR A 110 50.90 -0.74 -7.33
CA TYR A 110 50.31 -0.74 -6.01
C TYR A 110 50.40 -2.13 -5.40
N SER A 111 50.81 -2.23 -4.14
CA SER A 111 50.76 -3.50 -3.42
C SER A 111 49.30 -3.94 -3.25
N GLU A 112 49.05 -5.25 -3.31
CA GLU A 112 47.70 -5.79 -3.04
C GLU A 112 47.20 -5.36 -1.65
N THR A 113 48.10 -5.33 -0.66
CA THR A 113 47.81 -4.86 0.70
C THR A 113 47.33 -3.40 0.76
N PHE A 114 47.87 -2.54 -0.13
CA PHE A 114 47.47 -1.14 -0.23
C PHE A 114 46.11 -0.98 -0.91
N LEU A 115 45.90 -1.69 -2.02
CA LEU A 115 44.60 -1.70 -2.72
C LEU A 115 43.50 -2.23 -1.79
N ASP A 116 43.75 -3.32 -1.08
CA ASP A 116 42.83 -3.88 -0.09
C ASP A 116 42.52 -2.90 1.04
N ALA A 117 43.51 -2.14 1.52
CA ALA A 117 43.30 -1.14 2.57
C ALA A 117 42.40 0.01 2.10
N ILE A 118 42.60 0.49 0.87
CA ILE A 118 41.73 1.50 0.24
C ILE A 118 40.32 0.95 0.10
N PHE A 119 40.15 -0.22 -0.52
CA PHE A 119 38.83 -0.81 -0.73
C PHE A 119 38.08 -1.06 0.57
N LYS A 120 38.75 -1.54 1.63
CA LYS A 120 38.15 -1.72 2.95
C LYS A 120 37.64 -0.41 3.57
N ARG A 121 38.36 0.71 3.39
CA ARG A 121 37.95 2.02 3.93
C ARG A 121 36.77 2.62 3.17
N HIS A 122 36.78 2.56 1.83
CA HIS A 122 35.60 2.96 1.04
C HIS A 122 34.41 2.06 1.35
N HIS A 123 34.64 0.77 1.58
CA HIS A 123 33.59 -0.15 1.99
C HIS A 123 32.99 0.24 3.34
N LEU A 124 33.81 0.56 4.36
CA LEU A 124 33.32 1.02 5.65
C LEU A 124 32.48 2.31 5.52
N ALA A 125 32.93 3.26 4.71
CA ALA A 125 32.18 4.50 4.45
C ALA A 125 30.82 4.24 3.77
N ALA A 126 30.76 3.26 2.86
CA ALA A 126 29.51 2.83 2.23
C ALA A 126 28.57 2.13 3.22
N VAL A 127 29.10 1.25 4.08
CA VAL A 127 28.32 0.59 5.15
C VAL A 127 27.75 1.62 6.13
N LEU A 128 28.56 2.62 6.53
CA LEU A 128 28.12 3.70 7.39
C LEU A 128 27.00 4.52 6.74
N ALA A 129 27.12 4.85 5.45
CA ALA A 129 26.08 5.56 4.71
C ALA A 129 24.75 4.77 4.68
N ILE A 130 24.80 3.47 4.42
CA ILE A 130 23.63 2.58 4.44
C ILE A 130 23.02 2.54 5.85
N PHE A 131 23.85 2.43 6.88
CA PHE A 131 23.39 2.42 8.28
C PHE A 131 22.70 3.74 8.67
N ILE A 132 23.27 4.88 8.31
CA ILE A 132 22.67 6.20 8.54
C ILE A 132 21.34 6.33 7.78
N ALA A 133 21.29 5.89 6.52
CA ALA A 133 20.06 5.90 5.74
C ALA A 133 18.97 5.04 6.39
N PHE A 134 19.33 3.88 6.94
CA PHE A 134 18.41 3.00 7.67
C PHE A 134 17.89 3.65 8.95
N LEU A 135 18.76 4.29 9.75
CA LEU A 135 18.36 5.03 10.94
C LEU A 135 17.39 6.19 10.59
N LEU A 136 17.67 6.91 9.50
CA LEU A 136 16.81 7.97 9.00
C LEU A 136 15.44 7.44 8.58
N LEU A 137 15.38 6.28 7.91
CA LEU A 137 14.11 5.63 7.56
C LEU A 137 13.31 5.21 8.80
N ILE A 138 13.96 4.65 9.83
CA ILE A 138 13.30 4.35 11.12
C ILE A 138 12.72 5.61 11.74
N LEU A 139 13.52 6.68 11.83
CA LEU A 139 13.11 7.96 12.39
C LEU A 139 11.90 8.54 11.63
N LEU A 140 11.95 8.53 10.30
CA LEU A 140 10.84 9.00 9.46
C LEU A 140 9.58 8.12 9.63
N GLY A 141 9.74 6.82 9.86
CA GLY A 141 8.65 5.89 10.19
C GLY A 141 7.78 6.33 11.37
N PHE A 142 8.38 6.98 12.38
CA PHE A 142 7.64 7.53 13.52
C PHE A 142 6.73 8.70 13.15
N PHE A 143 7.14 9.52 12.17
CA PHE A 143 6.45 10.75 11.78
C PHE A 143 5.54 10.61 10.54
N LEU A 144 5.42 9.41 9.97
CA LEU A 144 4.60 9.15 8.77
C LEU A 144 3.10 9.48 8.88
N ASP A 145 2.58 9.71 10.09
CA ASP A 145 1.20 10.20 10.26
C ASP A 145 1.04 11.64 9.73
N ASN A 146 2.14 12.41 9.65
CA ASN A 146 2.15 13.74 9.07
C ASN A 146 2.52 13.67 7.57
N PRO A 147 1.70 14.25 6.67
CA PRO A 147 1.95 14.24 5.22
C PRO A 147 3.33 14.72 4.78
N MET A 148 3.97 15.63 5.53
CA MET A 148 5.30 16.16 5.20
C MET A 148 6.42 15.11 5.22
N PHE A 149 6.22 14.01 5.96
CA PHE A 149 7.21 12.93 6.07
C PHE A 149 6.85 11.72 5.20
N GLN A 150 5.74 11.78 4.44
CA GLN A 150 5.36 10.74 3.50
C GLN A 150 6.16 10.90 2.21
N PHE A 151 6.72 9.80 1.73
CA PHE A 151 7.47 9.75 0.49
C PHE A 151 6.53 9.49 -0.70
N PRO A 152 6.88 10.01 -1.89
CA PRO A 152 6.27 9.54 -3.12
C PRO A 152 6.36 8.01 -3.25
N ALA A 153 5.29 7.38 -3.75
CA ALA A 153 5.21 5.93 -3.89
C ALA A 153 6.33 5.37 -4.78
N ALA A 154 6.69 6.07 -5.86
CA ALA A 154 7.80 5.67 -6.72
C ALA A 154 9.14 5.70 -5.97
N ALA A 155 9.41 6.77 -5.21
CA ALA A 155 10.62 6.88 -4.39
C ALA A 155 10.67 5.78 -3.33
N SER A 156 9.52 5.49 -2.70
CA SER A 156 9.38 4.36 -1.79
C SER A 156 9.80 3.06 -2.49
N ILE A 157 9.18 2.70 -3.61
CA ILE A 157 9.52 1.46 -4.34
C ILE A 157 11.02 1.39 -4.68
N THR A 158 11.65 2.50 -5.07
CA THR A 158 13.10 2.56 -5.30
C THR A 158 13.90 2.30 -4.01
N VAL A 159 13.51 2.91 -2.89
CA VAL A 159 14.13 2.66 -1.57
C VAL A 159 13.97 1.19 -1.15
N LEU A 160 12.81 0.57 -1.40
CA LEU A 160 12.60 -0.85 -1.13
C LEU A 160 13.61 -1.71 -1.89
N PHE A 161 13.77 -1.49 -3.20
CA PHE A 161 14.77 -2.23 -3.98
C PHE A 161 16.20 -1.94 -3.51
N ALA A 162 16.51 -0.70 -3.14
CA ALA A 162 17.81 -0.35 -2.57
C ALA A 162 18.07 -1.11 -1.26
N ILE A 163 17.09 -1.22 -0.37
CA ILE A 163 17.19 -2.00 0.88
C ILE A 163 17.38 -3.49 0.56
N LEU A 164 16.60 -4.06 -0.36
CA LEU A 164 16.74 -5.46 -0.74
C LEU A 164 18.12 -5.78 -1.32
N ILE A 165 18.65 -4.92 -2.19
CA ILE A 165 20.00 -5.06 -2.75
C ILE A 165 21.05 -4.91 -1.64
N ALA A 166 20.90 -3.91 -0.76
CA ALA A 166 21.85 -3.67 0.32
C ALA A 166 21.90 -4.84 1.32
N VAL A 167 20.75 -5.38 1.73
CA VAL A 167 20.64 -6.52 2.63
C VAL A 167 21.20 -7.79 1.95
N SER A 168 20.85 -8.04 0.70
CA SER A 168 21.38 -9.18 -0.06
C SER A 168 22.89 -9.12 -0.23
N GLY A 169 23.42 -7.93 -0.55
CA GLY A 169 24.85 -7.66 -0.65
C GLY A 169 25.56 -7.85 0.69
N ALA A 170 24.99 -7.33 1.78
CA ALA A 170 25.55 -7.50 3.12
C ALA A 170 25.60 -8.97 3.55
N VAL A 171 24.51 -9.71 3.40
CA VAL A 171 24.43 -11.14 3.74
C VAL A 171 25.48 -11.92 2.95
N THR A 172 25.51 -11.77 1.63
CA THR A 172 26.45 -12.49 0.76
C THR A 172 27.90 -12.15 1.09
N LEU A 173 28.20 -10.88 1.36
CA LEU A 173 29.56 -10.41 1.60
C LEU A 173 30.10 -10.79 2.97
N PHE A 174 29.29 -10.64 4.03
CA PHE A 174 29.72 -10.94 5.40
C PHE A 174 29.71 -12.44 5.70
N LEU A 175 28.71 -13.18 5.21
CA LEU A 175 28.54 -14.60 5.52
C LEU A 175 29.17 -15.51 4.47
N ARG A 176 29.44 -15.04 3.25
CA ARG A 176 30.02 -15.84 2.15
C ARG A 176 29.30 -17.18 2.01
N THR A 177 30.00 -18.31 2.13
CA THR A 177 29.44 -19.66 2.05
C THR A 177 28.42 -19.96 3.17
N TRP A 178 28.44 -19.24 4.29
CA TRP A 178 27.49 -19.38 5.40
C TRP A 178 26.15 -18.65 5.17
N SER A 179 26.01 -17.90 4.06
CA SER A 179 24.79 -17.15 3.77
C SER A 179 23.54 -18.04 3.74
N ILE A 180 23.63 -19.21 3.10
CA ILE A 180 22.49 -20.15 2.98
C ILE A 180 22.14 -20.79 4.35
N PRO A 181 23.10 -21.38 5.10
CA PRO A 181 22.80 -21.87 6.46
C PRO A 181 22.17 -20.84 7.38
N VAL A 182 22.67 -19.60 7.40
CA VAL A 182 22.12 -18.53 8.26
C VAL A 182 20.72 -18.13 7.81
N LEU A 183 20.46 -18.06 6.51
CA LEU A 183 19.13 -17.75 5.99
C LEU A 183 18.11 -18.83 6.38
N LEU A 184 18.49 -20.11 6.33
CA LEU A 184 17.67 -21.22 6.82
C LEU A 184 17.41 -21.12 8.32
N LEU A 185 18.45 -20.82 9.11
CA LEU A 185 18.29 -20.61 10.55
C LEU A 185 17.31 -19.47 10.85
N LEU A 186 17.47 -18.31 10.19
CA LEU A 186 16.57 -17.16 10.34
C LEU A 186 15.14 -17.54 9.95
N TYR A 187 14.94 -18.30 8.87
CA TYR A 187 13.63 -18.80 8.49
C TYR A 187 12.99 -19.63 9.60
N PHE A 188 13.71 -20.59 10.19
CA PHE A 188 13.19 -21.41 11.29
C PHE A 188 12.91 -20.58 12.55
N VAL A 189 13.78 -19.62 12.88
CA VAL A 189 13.57 -18.68 14.00
C VAL A 189 12.32 -17.84 13.78
N PHE A 190 12.17 -17.19 12.63
CA PHE A 190 10.98 -16.40 12.32
C PHE A 190 9.70 -17.24 12.31
N ASN A 191 9.76 -18.44 11.75
CA ASN A 191 8.63 -19.37 11.78
C ASN A 191 8.27 -19.75 13.23
N TYR A 192 9.26 -20.04 14.09
CA TYR A 192 9.04 -20.31 15.50
C TYR A 192 8.39 -19.11 16.22
N LEU A 193 8.91 -17.90 16.02
CA LEU A 193 8.36 -16.66 16.58
C LEU A 193 6.93 -16.38 16.10
N TYR A 194 6.63 -16.70 14.84
CA TYR A 194 5.29 -16.56 14.26
C TYR A 194 4.30 -17.58 14.88
N GLN A 195 4.70 -18.85 14.98
CA GLN A 195 3.87 -19.90 15.59
C GLN A 195 3.54 -19.62 17.07
N HIS A 196 4.46 -19.00 17.80
CA HIS A 196 4.25 -18.62 19.20
C HIS A 196 3.61 -17.23 19.39
N ASN A 197 3.12 -16.61 18.31
CA ASN A 197 2.51 -15.27 18.30
C ASN A 197 3.40 -14.16 18.92
N VAL A 198 4.72 -14.32 18.91
CA VAL A 198 5.67 -13.26 19.32
C VAL A 198 5.70 -12.17 18.26
N ILE A 199 5.68 -12.57 16.98
CA ILE A 199 5.54 -11.67 15.84
C ILE A 199 4.19 -11.95 15.18
N ASP A 200 3.28 -10.96 15.23
CA ASP A 200 1.99 -11.02 14.54
C ASP A 200 1.99 -10.03 13.37
N ALA A 201 2.32 -10.52 12.18
CA ALA A 201 2.32 -9.74 10.94
C ALA A 201 0.94 -9.71 10.25
N ARG A 202 -0.10 -10.30 10.86
CA ARG A 202 -1.45 -10.31 10.28
C ARG A 202 -2.05 -8.92 10.40
N ASN A 203 -2.48 -8.38 9.27
CA ASN A 203 -3.35 -7.21 9.29
C ASN A 203 -4.75 -7.64 9.78
N LYS A 204 -5.44 -6.74 10.48
CA LYS A 204 -6.70 -7.03 11.18
C LYS A 204 -7.81 -6.15 10.65
N ALA A 205 -9.04 -6.62 10.77
CA ALA A 205 -10.24 -5.82 10.56
C ALA A 205 -10.46 -4.96 11.81
N TYR A 206 -10.50 -3.63 11.68
CA TYR A 206 -10.63 -2.74 12.83
C TYR A 206 -12.10 -2.63 13.28
N GLY A 207 -12.30 -2.68 14.59
CA GLY A 207 -13.62 -2.66 15.22
C GLY A 207 -14.13 -4.02 15.71
N ILE A 208 -13.41 -5.12 15.48
CA ILE A 208 -13.80 -6.45 16.01
C ILE A 208 -12.79 -7.00 17.03
N ASP A 209 -13.26 -7.92 17.88
CA ASP A 209 -12.47 -8.54 18.95
C ASP A 209 -11.63 -9.72 18.44
N TYR A 210 -10.32 -9.66 18.73
CA TYR A 210 -9.35 -10.72 18.45
C TYR A 210 -8.72 -11.31 19.72
N LYS A 211 -9.02 -10.78 20.91
CA LYS A 211 -8.34 -11.13 22.17
C LYS A 211 -9.13 -12.09 23.05
N SER A 212 -10.46 -12.07 22.99
CA SER A 212 -11.29 -12.92 23.86
C SER A 212 -11.15 -14.43 23.63
N GLY A 213 -10.49 -14.86 22.55
CA GLY A 213 -10.34 -16.28 22.21
C GLY A 213 -11.64 -16.94 21.71
N VAL A 214 -12.76 -16.21 21.68
CA VAL A 214 -14.07 -16.70 21.26
C VAL A 214 -14.22 -16.56 19.74
N ARG A 215 -13.50 -17.40 18.99
CA ARG A 215 -13.55 -17.42 17.52
C ARG A 215 -14.44 -18.56 17.01
N SER A 216 -15.34 -18.27 16.10
CA SER A 216 -16.08 -19.31 15.36
C SER A 216 -15.11 -20.13 14.52
N ALA A 217 -15.18 -21.46 14.60
CA ALA A 217 -14.39 -22.32 13.73
C ALA A 217 -14.80 -22.12 12.26
N TYR A 218 -13.83 -21.94 11.38
CA TYR A 218 -14.07 -21.86 9.93
C TYR A 218 -14.09 -23.28 9.35
N MET A 219 -15.16 -24.02 9.68
CA MET A 219 -15.41 -25.39 9.23
C MET A 219 -16.81 -25.49 8.64
N LEU A 220 -17.03 -26.43 7.71
CA LEU A 220 -18.30 -26.59 7.02
C LEU A 220 -19.48 -26.71 7.99
N ASP A 221 -19.38 -27.57 9.02
CA ASP A 221 -20.45 -27.77 9.99
C ASP A 221 -20.78 -26.50 10.77
N SER A 222 -19.77 -25.73 11.18
CA SER A 222 -19.96 -24.45 11.87
C SER A 222 -20.62 -23.40 10.96
N ILE A 223 -20.26 -23.37 9.67
CA ILE A 223 -20.88 -22.48 8.69
C ILE A 223 -22.34 -22.89 8.43
N LEU A 224 -22.63 -24.19 8.31
CA LEU A 224 -23.98 -24.71 8.12
C LEU A 224 -24.88 -24.43 9.34
N GLN A 225 -24.33 -24.55 10.55
CA GLN A 225 -25.02 -24.18 11.79
C GLN A 225 -25.42 -22.69 11.82
N GLN A 226 -24.62 -21.82 11.21
CA GLN A 226 -24.95 -20.39 11.09
C GLN A 226 -26.08 -20.11 10.09
N THR A 227 -26.38 -21.06 9.20
CA THR A 227 -27.43 -20.97 8.17
C THR A 227 -28.70 -21.75 8.55
N SER A 228 -29.09 -21.74 9.82
CA SER A 228 -30.35 -22.39 10.23
C SER A 228 -31.55 -21.80 9.46
N VAL A 229 -32.58 -22.61 9.22
CA VAL A 229 -33.77 -22.14 8.47
C VAL A 229 -34.42 -20.95 9.15
N GLN A 230 -34.51 -20.95 10.48
CA GLN A 230 -35.08 -19.83 11.24
C GLN A 230 -34.26 -18.55 11.06
N ASP A 231 -32.94 -18.67 11.12
CA ASP A 231 -31.99 -17.56 10.96
C ASP A 231 -32.06 -16.93 9.57
N VAL A 232 -32.06 -17.77 8.53
CA VAL A 232 -32.18 -17.33 7.14
C VAL A 232 -33.52 -16.64 6.89
N GLN A 233 -34.61 -17.16 7.48
CA GLN A 233 -35.93 -16.54 7.39
C GLN A 233 -35.99 -15.19 8.12
N ALA A 234 -35.38 -15.08 9.30
CA ALA A 234 -35.32 -13.83 10.06
C ALA A 234 -34.54 -12.74 9.29
N ASP A 235 -33.42 -13.09 8.68
CA ASP A 235 -32.64 -12.17 7.84
C ASP A 235 -33.45 -11.76 6.59
N ARG A 236 -34.10 -12.72 5.92
CA ARG A 236 -34.96 -12.44 4.76
C ARG A 236 -36.08 -11.49 5.13
N GLN A 237 -36.77 -11.71 6.25
CA GLN A 237 -37.84 -10.85 6.74
C GLN A 237 -37.33 -9.44 7.04
N ALA A 238 -36.14 -9.30 7.62
CA ALA A 238 -35.52 -8.01 7.87
C ALA A 238 -35.28 -7.20 6.57
N PHE A 239 -34.76 -7.85 5.52
CA PHE A 239 -34.55 -7.21 4.23
C PHE A 239 -35.86 -6.96 3.46
N GLN A 240 -36.86 -7.82 3.61
CA GLN A 240 -38.21 -7.57 3.08
C GLN A 240 -38.84 -6.35 3.75
N ASN A 241 -38.69 -6.19 5.06
CA ASN A 241 -39.17 -5.00 5.77
C ASN A 241 -38.50 -3.72 5.25
N ARG A 242 -37.19 -3.73 4.96
CA ARG A 242 -36.52 -2.60 4.29
C ARG A 242 -37.14 -2.27 2.94
N LEU A 243 -37.43 -3.28 2.12
CA LEU A 243 -38.04 -3.09 0.82
C LEU A 243 -39.48 -2.54 0.92
N ILE A 244 -40.24 -2.97 1.94
CA ILE A 244 -41.57 -2.43 2.25
C ILE A 244 -41.46 -0.95 2.63
N GLN A 245 -40.54 -0.59 3.53
CA GLN A 245 -40.28 0.81 3.92
C GLN A 245 -39.86 1.65 2.71
N TRP A 246 -38.98 1.11 1.87
CA TRP A 246 -38.57 1.77 0.63
C TRP A 246 -39.76 2.02 -0.30
N LYS A 247 -40.62 1.01 -0.49
CA LYS A 247 -41.81 1.11 -1.35
C LYS A 247 -42.80 2.17 -0.84
N GLN A 248 -42.98 2.28 0.48
CA GLN A 248 -43.85 3.28 1.11
C GLN A 248 -43.38 4.73 0.86
N GLN A 249 -42.11 4.93 0.55
CA GLN A 249 -41.54 6.25 0.24
C GLN A 249 -41.61 6.59 -1.26
N GLN A 250 -42.11 5.69 -2.10
CA GLN A 250 -42.23 5.93 -3.53
C GLN A 250 -43.58 6.55 -3.89
N ILE A 251 -43.61 7.33 -4.97
CA ILE A 251 -44.80 8.07 -5.41
C ILE A 251 -45.76 7.17 -6.22
N THR A 252 -45.23 6.17 -6.93
CA THR A 252 -46.01 5.31 -7.83
C THR A 252 -46.16 3.90 -7.28
N ASP A 253 -47.27 3.23 -7.61
CA ASP A 253 -47.55 1.86 -7.18
C ASP A 253 -46.54 0.83 -7.73
N LYS A 254 -45.96 1.15 -8.90
CA LYS A 254 -44.93 0.36 -9.58
C LYS A 254 -43.67 1.23 -9.80
N PRO A 255 -42.92 1.52 -8.72
CA PRO A 255 -41.73 2.36 -8.82
C PRO A 255 -40.61 1.62 -9.54
N LYS A 256 -39.76 2.36 -10.26
CA LYS A 256 -38.51 1.79 -10.80
C LYS A 256 -37.56 1.53 -9.63
N LEU A 257 -37.05 0.31 -9.56
CA LEU A 257 -36.08 -0.13 -8.57
C LEU A 257 -34.69 -0.17 -9.22
N TYR A 258 -33.71 0.44 -8.56
CA TYR A 258 -32.32 0.43 -9.01
C TYR A 258 -31.44 -0.44 -8.10
N VAL A 259 -30.56 -1.21 -8.74
CA VAL A 259 -29.43 -1.89 -8.12
C VAL A 259 -28.18 -1.35 -8.78
N VAL A 260 -27.27 -0.81 -7.98
CA VAL A 260 -26.04 -0.19 -8.48
C VAL A 260 -24.89 -1.16 -8.28
N ALA A 261 -24.30 -1.63 -9.38
CA ALA A 261 -23.13 -2.49 -9.38
C ALA A 261 -21.90 -1.70 -9.84
N VAL A 262 -20.86 -1.62 -9.01
CA VAL A 262 -19.66 -0.81 -9.29
C VAL A 262 -18.40 -1.67 -9.39
N SER A 263 -17.59 -1.42 -10.42
CA SER A 263 -16.39 -2.20 -10.69
C SER A 263 -15.14 -1.68 -9.97
N GLY A 264 -14.17 -2.56 -9.74
CA GLY A 264 -12.86 -2.18 -9.24
C GLY A 264 -12.05 -1.35 -10.24
N GLY A 265 -10.94 -0.76 -9.76
CA GLY A 265 -10.03 0.04 -10.59
C GLY A 265 -9.32 1.17 -9.84
N GLY A 266 -9.09 0.99 -8.53
CA GLY A 266 -8.43 1.99 -7.68
C GLY A 266 -9.10 3.36 -7.70
N VAL A 267 -8.31 4.40 -7.47
CA VAL A 267 -8.77 5.79 -7.38
C VAL A 267 -9.47 6.26 -8.66
N ARG A 268 -9.06 5.76 -9.84
CA ARG A 268 -9.73 6.06 -11.11
C ARG A 268 -11.18 5.58 -11.11
N SER A 269 -11.43 4.34 -10.69
CA SER A 269 -12.80 3.83 -10.57
C SER A 269 -13.60 4.56 -9.49
N ALA A 270 -12.96 4.94 -8.38
CA ALA A 270 -13.61 5.71 -7.32
C ALA A 270 -14.10 7.09 -7.81
N SER A 271 -13.22 7.82 -8.50
CA SER A 271 -13.55 9.12 -9.08
C SER A 271 -14.61 9.01 -10.18
N PHE A 272 -14.51 8.00 -11.06
CA PHE A 272 -15.51 7.73 -12.09
C PHE A 272 -16.87 7.43 -11.48
N THR A 273 -16.93 6.51 -10.52
CA THR A 273 -18.17 6.10 -9.85
C THR A 273 -18.84 7.27 -9.14
N MET A 274 -18.06 8.07 -8.40
CA MET A 274 -18.53 9.28 -7.74
C MET A 274 -19.18 10.25 -8.74
N GLN A 275 -18.49 10.57 -9.83
CA GLN A 275 -19.00 11.50 -10.86
C GLN A 275 -20.24 10.97 -11.57
N VAL A 276 -20.28 9.66 -11.89
CA VAL A 276 -21.46 9.03 -12.49
C VAL A 276 -22.65 9.09 -11.55
N MET A 277 -22.48 8.79 -10.27
CA MET A 277 -23.58 8.87 -9.30
C MET A 277 -24.07 10.30 -9.11
N GLN A 278 -23.16 11.30 -9.09
CA GLN A 278 -23.54 12.71 -9.07
C GLN A 278 -24.33 13.12 -10.33
N ALA A 279 -23.89 12.66 -11.50
CA ALA A 279 -24.58 12.94 -12.76
C ALA A 279 -25.97 12.28 -12.80
N LEU A 280 -26.08 11.02 -12.38
CA LEU A 280 -27.34 10.28 -12.28
C LEU A 280 -28.32 10.96 -11.32
N ASP A 281 -27.83 11.44 -10.18
CA ASP A 281 -28.64 12.18 -9.23
C ASP A 281 -29.10 13.53 -9.79
N SER A 282 -28.21 14.26 -10.47
CA SER A 282 -28.55 15.52 -11.14
C SER A 282 -29.63 15.33 -12.21
N ILE A 283 -29.50 14.34 -13.10
CA ILE A 283 -30.51 14.12 -14.17
C ILE A 283 -31.83 13.54 -13.63
N SER A 284 -31.81 12.92 -12.45
CA SER A 284 -33.00 12.40 -11.79
C SER A 284 -33.63 13.38 -10.80
N ASN A 285 -33.13 14.63 -10.73
CA ASN A 285 -33.57 15.65 -9.79
C ASN A 285 -33.51 15.17 -8.31
N GLY A 286 -32.44 14.47 -7.94
CA GLY A 286 -32.22 13.98 -6.57
C GLY A 286 -32.97 12.70 -6.21
N ASN A 287 -33.53 11.98 -7.19
CA ASN A 287 -34.31 10.76 -6.95
C ASN A 287 -33.51 9.47 -7.13
N PHE A 288 -32.28 9.54 -7.67
CA PHE A 288 -31.47 8.36 -7.99
C PHE A 288 -31.28 7.43 -6.80
N LEU A 289 -30.77 7.93 -5.66
CA LEU A 289 -30.58 7.09 -4.47
C LEU A 289 -31.90 6.75 -3.76
N LYS A 290 -32.94 7.58 -3.89
CA LYS A 290 -34.28 7.27 -3.36
C LYS A 290 -34.93 6.07 -4.06
N GLN A 291 -34.56 5.80 -5.30
CA GLN A 291 -35.01 4.64 -6.09
C GLN A 291 -34.02 3.46 -6.04
N THR A 292 -32.87 3.63 -5.40
CA THR A 292 -31.86 2.59 -5.25
C THR A 292 -32.11 1.80 -3.98
N VAL A 293 -32.12 0.47 -4.06
CA VAL A 293 -32.30 -0.40 -2.88
C VAL A 293 -30.99 -1.05 -2.42
N LEU A 294 -30.06 -1.25 -3.36
CA LEU A 294 -28.81 -1.96 -3.14
C LEU A 294 -27.68 -1.34 -3.95
N ILE A 295 -26.53 -1.17 -3.30
CA ILE A 295 -25.26 -0.88 -3.92
C ILE A 295 -24.29 -2.02 -3.59
N THR A 296 -23.61 -2.56 -4.60
CA THR A 296 -22.66 -3.67 -4.45
C THR A 296 -21.52 -3.51 -5.46
N GLY A 297 -20.37 -4.10 -5.18
CA GLY A 297 -19.23 -3.97 -6.08
C GLY A 297 -17.89 -4.34 -5.47
N ALA A 298 -16.83 -3.81 -6.08
CA ALA A 298 -15.46 -4.09 -5.70
C ALA A 298 -14.56 -2.84 -5.68
N SER A 299 -13.59 -2.85 -4.77
CA SER A 299 -12.44 -1.93 -4.71
C SER A 299 -12.83 -0.46 -4.91
N GLY A 300 -12.12 0.25 -5.79
CA GLY A 300 -12.31 1.68 -6.06
C GLY A 300 -13.76 2.10 -6.28
N GLY A 301 -14.56 1.33 -7.02
CA GLY A 301 -15.97 1.65 -7.26
C GLY A 301 -16.75 1.75 -5.96
N MET A 302 -16.52 0.83 -5.02
CA MET A 302 -17.17 0.87 -3.70
C MET A 302 -16.70 2.05 -2.85
N LEU A 303 -15.44 2.49 -2.98
CA LEU A 303 -14.96 3.71 -2.31
C LEU A 303 -15.78 4.93 -2.73
N GLY A 304 -15.96 5.12 -4.04
CA GLY A 304 -16.75 6.22 -4.61
C GLY A 304 -18.23 6.12 -4.24
N ALA A 305 -18.82 4.91 -4.37
CA ALA A 305 -20.23 4.71 -4.10
C ALA A 305 -20.60 4.86 -2.62
N ALA A 306 -19.76 4.34 -1.70
CA ALA A 306 -19.96 4.52 -0.27
C ALA A 306 -19.81 5.99 0.14
N TYR A 307 -18.86 6.71 -0.45
CA TYR A 307 -18.69 8.13 -0.17
C TYR A 307 -19.89 8.97 -0.64
N TYR A 308 -20.36 8.74 -1.87
CA TYR A 308 -21.55 9.43 -2.38
C TYR A 308 -22.81 9.13 -1.54
N ARG A 309 -23.00 7.85 -1.17
CA ARG A 309 -24.11 7.43 -0.30
C ARG A 309 -24.08 8.13 1.06
N GLU A 310 -22.90 8.27 1.66
CA GLU A 310 -22.73 8.98 2.92
C GLU A 310 -23.03 10.48 2.78
N LEU A 311 -22.56 11.13 1.71
CA LEU A 311 -22.90 12.52 1.42
C LEU A 311 -24.41 12.73 1.26
N PHE A 312 -25.08 11.80 0.57
CA PHE A 312 -26.53 11.81 0.45
C PHE A 312 -27.22 11.68 1.82
N LEU A 313 -26.77 10.75 2.68
CA LEU A 313 -27.27 10.64 4.05
C LEU A 313 -27.13 11.96 4.82
N GLN A 314 -25.95 12.58 4.80
CA GLN A 314 -25.72 13.85 5.50
C GLN A 314 -26.65 14.95 5.00
N GLN A 315 -26.92 14.99 3.69
CA GLN A 315 -27.89 15.91 3.11
C GLN A 315 -29.33 15.62 3.59
N GLN A 316 -29.74 14.35 3.68
CA GLN A 316 -31.05 13.97 4.26
C GLN A 316 -31.16 14.33 5.74
N LEU A 317 -30.06 14.33 6.47
CA LEU A 317 -29.98 14.76 7.87
C LEU A 317 -29.90 16.29 8.05
N GLY A 318 -30.08 17.05 6.97
CA GLY A 318 -30.13 18.52 7.01
C GLY A 318 -28.77 19.20 7.19
N LYS A 319 -27.65 18.49 7.00
CA LYS A 319 -26.34 19.14 6.99
C LYS A 319 -26.25 20.10 5.79
N PRO A 320 -25.59 21.27 5.96
CA PRO A 320 -25.49 22.29 4.91
C PRO A 320 -24.43 21.90 3.87
N LEU A 321 -24.65 20.78 3.16
CA LEU A 321 -23.81 20.30 2.07
C LEU A 321 -24.67 19.84 0.89
N ARG A 322 -24.07 19.78 -0.29
CA ARG A 322 -24.74 19.32 -1.52
C ARG A 322 -23.97 18.12 -2.06
N ALA A 323 -24.54 16.91 -2.04
CA ALA A 323 -23.86 15.69 -2.44
C ALA A 323 -23.29 15.73 -3.88
N ASN A 324 -23.90 16.54 -4.75
CA ASN A 324 -23.50 16.77 -6.15
C ASN A 324 -22.37 17.79 -6.35
N ASP A 325 -21.75 18.30 -5.28
CA ASP A 325 -20.62 19.22 -5.40
C ASP A 325 -19.38 18.54 -5.99
N ARG A 326 -18.78 19.16 -7.01
CA ARG A 326 -17.58 18.68 -7.70
C ARG A 326 -16.39 18.48 -6.76
N GLN A 327 -16.34 19.21 -5.63
CA GLN A 327 -15.26 19.03 -4.65
C GLN A 327 -15.15 17.58 -4.16
N TYR A 328 -16.27 16.86 -4.05
CA TYR A 328 -16.27 15.48 -3.55
C TYR A 328 -15.69 14.47 -4.57
N ALA A 329 -15.83 14.76 -5.86
CA ALA A 329 -15.14 13.99 -6.90
C ALA A 329 -13.62 14.23 -6.89
N GLN A 330 -13.18 15.45 -6.57
CA GLN A 330 -11.77 15.77 -6.38
C GLN A 330 -11.21 15.14 -5.10
N ASP A 331 -12.00 15.14 -4.03
CA ASP A 331 -11.66 14.57 -2.73
C ASP A 331 -11.39 13.07 -2.81
N ILE A 332 -12.29 12.29 -3.43
CA ILE A 332 -12.10 10.84 -3.58
C ILE A 332 -10.99 10.49 -4.59
N ALA A 333 -10.63 11.44 -5.48
CA ALA A 333 -9.54 11.28 -6.45
C ALA A 333 -8.15 11.54 -5.84
N LYS A 334 -8.06 12.00 -4.59
CA LYS A 334 -6.79 12.25 -3.91
C LYS A 334 -6.00 10.97 -3.69
N ASP A 335 -4.68 11.14 -3.57
CA ASP A 335 -3.72 10.08 -3.39
C ASP A 335 -4.02 9.17 -2.18
N LEU A 336 -3.82 7.87 -2.39
CA LEU A 336 -3.88 6.80 -1.39
C LEU A 336 -2.59 5.97 -1.35
N LEU A 337 -1.71 6.12 -2.37
CA LEU A 337 -0.55 5.26 -2.56
C LEU A 337 0.69 5.78 -1.85
N ASN A 338 0.95 7.10 -1.83
CA ASN A 338 2.14 7.62 -1.15
C ASN A 338 2.17 7.27 0.35
N PRO A 339 1.08 7.46 1.13
CA PRO A 339 1.06 7.05 2.54
C PRO A 339 1.23 5.53 2.71
N LEU A 340 0.61 4.75 1.82
CA LEU A 340 0.65 3.30 1.86
C LEU A 340 2.07 2.75 1.62
N PHE A 341 2.74 3.18 0.54
CA PHE A 341 4.09 2.72 0.23
C PHE A 341 5.14 3.27 1.19
N SER A 342 4.96 4.51 1.69
CA SER A 342 5.80 5.06 2.75
C SER A 342 5.71 4.22 4.02
N SER A 343 4.48 3.84 4.40
CA SER A 343 4.23 2.96 5.55
C SER A 343 4.82 1.58 5.34
N PHE A 344 4.70 1.01 4.13
CA PHE A 344 5.26 -0.30 3.84
C PHE A 344 6.77 -0.37 4.14
N ILE A 345 7.52 0.66 3.74
CA ILE A 345 8.97 0.66 3.92
C ILE A 345 9.35 1.04 5.35
N SER A 346 8.74 2.08 5.88
CA SER A 346 9.21 2.68 7.14
C SER A 346 8.53 2.11 8.38
N ARG A 347 7.42 1.37 8.24
CA ARG A 347 6.70 0.71 9.35
C ARG A 347 6.67 -0.79 9.20
N ASP A 348 6.20 -1.32 8.07
CA ASP A 348 6.04 -2.76 7.92
C ASP A 348 7.41 -3.49 7.84
N LEU A 349 8.40 -2.90 7.15
CA LEU A 349 9.71 -3.52 6.93
C LEU A 349 10.76 -3.12 7.98
N VAL A 350 10.80 -1.84 8.35
CA VAL A 350 11.94 -1.24 9.07
C VAL A 350 11.57 -0.69 10.46
N GLY A 351 10.33 -0.24 10.65
CA GLY A 351 9.92 0.53 11.83
C GLY A 351 9.38 -0.30 12.99
N PRO A 352 9.38 0.24 14.22
CA PRO A 352 8.76 -0.43 15.35
C PRO A 352 7.23 -0.41 15.25
N ALA A 353 6.60 -1.50 15.69
CA ALA A 353 5.15 -1.64 15.71
C ALA A 353 4.50 -0.61 16.67
N ARG A 354 3.91 0.45 16.10
CA ARG A 354 3.10 1.42 16.87
C ARG A 354 1.66 0.95 16.98
N LYS A 355 1.03 1.19 18.12
CA LYS A 355 -0.37 0.80 18.35
C LYS A 355 -1.32 1.98 18.16
N PHE A 356 -2.57 1.68 17.82
CA PHE A 356 -3.69 2.62 17.83
C PHE A 356 -4.97 1.91 18.30
N THR A 357 -5.99 2.68 18.66
CA THR A 357 -7.24 2.15 19.21
C THR A 357 -8.44 2.48 18.34
N VAL A 358 -9.39 1.55 18.24
CA VAL A 358 -10.71 1.74 17.64
C VAL A 358 -11.73 1.11 18.58
N GLY A 359 -12.62 1.92 19.16
CA GLY A 359 -13.43 1.49 20.30
C GLY A 359 -12.54 0.96 21.43
N ASP A 360 -12.87 -0.23 21.92
CA ASP A 360 -12.16 -0.92 23.00
C ASP A 360 -10.97 -1.76 22.52
N PHE A 361 -10.71 -1.80 21.21
CA PHE A 361 -9.72 -2.67 20.60
C PHE A 361 -8.44 -1.94 20.24
N THR A 362 -7.30 -2.62 20.39
CA THR A 362 -5.97 -2.10 20.06
C THR A 362 -5.37 -2.86 18.88
N TYR A 363 -4.90 -2.12 17.89
CA TYR A 363 -4.32 -2.64 16.64
C TYR A 363 -2.92 -2.04 16.41
N VAL A 364 -2.20 -2.57 15.42
CA VAL A 364 -0.88 -2.06 14.99
C VAL A 364 -1.06 -1.16 13.77
N LYS A 365 -0.36 -0.03 13.75
CA LYS A 365 -0.27 0.87 12.60
C LYS A 365 0.62 0.24 11.54
N ASP A 366 -0.01 -0.31 10.51
CA ASP A 366 0.63 -0.85 9.31
C ASP A 366 0.19 -0.06 8.07
N ARG A 367 0.57 -0.53 6.88
CA ARG A 367 0.10 0.08 5.62
C ARG A 367 -1.43 0.03 5.42
N GLY A 368 -2.14 -0.89 6.08
CA GLY A 368 -3.60 -0.94 6.09
C GLY A 368 -4.20 0.23 6.89
N TYR A 369 -3.61 0.54 8.05
CA TYR A 369 -3.93 1.77 8.79
C TYR A 369 -3.67 3.03 7.96
N ALA A 370 -2.53 3.10 7.28
CA ALA A 370 -2.19 4.25 6.44
C ALA A 370 -3.22 4.47 5.31
N PHE A 371 -3.71 3.38 4.70
CA PHE A 371 -4.79 3.45 3.72
C PHE A 371 -6.10 3.96 4.32
N GLU A 372 -6.57 3.39 5.43
CA GLU A 372 -7.83 3.79 6.06
C GLU A 372 -7.78 5.24 6.56
N ALA A 373 -6.68 5.65 7.18
CA ALA A 373 -6.47 7.02 7.64
C ALA A 373 -6.48 8.02 6.48
N LYS A 374 -5.80 7.69 5.36
CA LYS A 374 -5.80 8.55 4.18
C LYS A 374 -7.17 8.61 3.51
N LEU A 375 -7.86 7.47 3.37
CA LEU A 375 -9.20 7.44 2.82
C LEU A 375 -10.18 8.25 3.68
N ASN A 376 -10.05 8.18 5.01
CA ASN A 376 -10.84 9.00 5.91
C ASN A 376 -10.58 10.50 5.70
N GLN A 377 -9.31 10.90 5.58
CA GLN A 377 -8.93 12.28 5.29
C GLN A 377 -9.52 12.73 3.94
N ASN A 378 -9.37 11.91 2.90
CA ASN A 378 -9.89 12.19 1.56
C ASN A 378 -11.41 12.32 1.59
N THR A 379 -12.11 11.58 2.46
CA THR A 379 -13.58 11.65 2.62
C THR A 379 -14.04 12.59 3.73
N ARG A 380 -13.15 13.49 4.20
CA ARG A 380 -13.42 14.53 5.21
C ARG A 380 -13.92 14.00 6.56
N GLY A 381 -13.53 12.79 6.94
CA GLY A 381 -13.96 12.16 8.19
C GLY A 381 -15.37 11.54 8.13
N LEU A 382 -16.10 11.69 7.02
CA LEU A 382 -17.51 11.28 6.95
C LEU A 382 -17.70 9.76 7.02
N LEU A 383 -16.70 8.99 6.56
CA LEU A 383 -16.73 7.52 6.59
C LEU A 383 -16.18 6.91 7.89
N GLN A 384 -15.76 7.72 8.87
CA GLN A 384 -15.31 7.24 10.18
C GLN A 384 -16.51 6.81 11.04
N LYS A 385 -17.14 5.70 10.65
CA LYS A 385 -18.32 5.11 11.28
C LYS A 385 -18.19 3.58 11.35
N HIS A 386 -18.98 2.95 12.19
CA HIS A 386 -19.17 1.51 12.20
C HIS A 386 -20.33 1.10 11.29
N LEU A 387 -20.38 -0.17 10.90
CA LEU A 387 -21.49 -0.68 10.08
C LEU A 387 -22.85 -0.50 10.77
N HIS A 388 -22.93 -0.72 12.09
CA HIS A 388 -24.19 -0.61 12.82
C HIS A 388 -24.76 0.82 12.81
N ASP A 389 -23.93 1.86 12.66
CA ASP A 389 -24.38 3.25 12.62
C ASP A 389 -25.29 3.54 11.42
N TYR A 390 -25.18 2.75 10.35
CA TYR A 390 -26.03 2.88 9.16
C TYR A 390 -27.34 2.11 9.25
N ARG A 391 -27.49 1.21 10.23
CA ARG A 391 -28.65 0.33 10.37
C ARG A 391 -29.99 1.09 10.45
N PRO A 392 -30.19 2.12 11.28
CA PRO A 392 -31.47 2.82 11.33
C PRO A 392 -31.84 3.47 9.99
N TYR A 393 -30.84 4.03 9.28
CA TYR A 393 -31.07 4.70 8.00
C TYR A 393 -31.36 3.72 6.85
N GLU A 394 -30.72 2.55 6.85
CA GLU A 394 -31.06 1.47 5.91
C GLU A 394 -32.41 0.81 6.24
N ASP A 395 -32.70 0.60 7.53
CA ASP A 395 -33.94 -0.01 8.00
C ASP A 395 -35.17 0.87 7.70
N SER A 396 -35.03 2.18 7.83
CA SER A 396 -36.03 3.18 7.43
C SER A 396 -35.93 3.60 5.96
N ALA A 397 -35.14 2.89 5.13
CA ALA A 397 -34.98 3.14 3.69
C ALA A 397 -34.58 4.58 3.30
N ILE A 398 -33.97 5.35 4.20
CA ILE A 398 -33.45 6.70 3.93
C ILE A 398 -32.28 6.62 2.94
N ILE A 399 -31.49 5.53 3.02
CA ILE A 399 -30.37 5.23 2.13
C ILE A 399 -30.39 3.77 1.69
N PRO A 400 -29.85 3.42 0.51
CA PRO A 400 -29.78 2.03 0.07
C PRO A 400 -28.88 1.18 0.97
N THR A 401 -29.07 -0.14 0.92
CA THR A 401 -28.15 -1.08 1.56
C THR A 401 -26.82 -1.16 0.79
N LEU A 402 -25.70 -1.28 1.50
CA LEU A 402 -24.40 -1.61 0.92
C LEU A 402 -24.01 -3.07 1.19
N PHE A 403 -23.66 -3.80 0.12
CA PHE A 403 -23.02 -5.11 0.19
C PHE A 403 -21.54 -4.99 -0.17
N PHE A 404 -20.66 -5.19 0.81
CA PHE A 404 -19.22 -5.26 0.60
C PHE A 404 -18.84 -6.72 0.37
N ASN A 405 -18.21 -7.01 -0.77
CA ASN A 405 -17.74 -8.35 -1.09
C ASN A 405 -16.23 -8.43 -0.94
N SER A 406 -15.74 -9.45 -0.26
CA SER A 406 -14.31 -9.79 -0.20
C SER A 406 -14.14 -11.28 -0.50
N VAL A 407 -12.90 -11.75 -0.60
CA VAL A 407 -12.60 -13.15 -0.90
C VAL A 407 -11.77 -13.74 0.24
N ILE A 408 -12.20 -14.91 0.72
CA ILE A 408 -11.44 -15.68 1.71
C ILE A 408 -10.31 -16.38 0.97
N THR A 409 -9.07 -16.03 1.28
CA THR A 409 -7.90 -16.53 0.53
C THR A 409 -7.63 -18.03 0.70
N ALA A 410 -8.20 -18.65 1.74
CA ALA A 410 -8.00 -20.07 2.04
C ALA A 410 -8.72 -21.00 1.06
N ASP A 411 -9.91 -20.63 0.60
CA ASP A 411 -10.78 -21.49 -0.23
C ASP A 411 -11.47 -20.76 -1.40
N GLY A 412 -11.26 -19.45 -1.54
CA GLY A 412 -11.82 -18.64 -2.61
C GLY A 412 -13.30 -18.26 -2.43
N ARG A 413 -13.93 -18.61 -1.30
CA ARG A 413 -15.32 -18.23 -1.02
C ARG A 413 -15.47 -16.72 -0.88
N LYS A 414 -16.64 -16.20 -1.25
CA LYS A 414 -16.97 -14.79 -1.06
C LYS A 414 -17.32 -14.55 0.40
N LEU A 415 -16.80 -13.48 0.97
CA LEU A 415 -17.19 -12.98 2.28
C LEU A 415 -18.03 -11.72 2.08
N LEU A 416 -19.33 -11.84 2.34
CA LEU A 416 -20.32 -10.78 2.25
C LEU A 416 -20.41 -10.04 3.57
N THR A 417 -20.25 -8.73 3.54
CA THR A 417 -20.37 -7.85 4.71
C THR A 417 -21.46 -6.81 4.47
N ALA A 418 -22.34 -6.62 5.45
CA ALA A 418 -23.44 -5.67 5.43
C ALA A 418 -23.78 -5.21 6.86
N THR A 419 -24.71 -4.24 7.01
CA THR A 419 -25.15 -3.73 8.33
C THR A 419 -26.02 -4.72 9.11
N ARG A 420 -26.64 -5.68 8.41
CA ARG A 420 -27.40 -6.80 8.95
C ARG A 420 -26.85 -8.10 8.37
N PRO A 421 -26.97 -9.24 9.09
CA PRO A 421 -26.72 -10.55 8.51
C PRO A 421 -27.60 -10.76 7.27
N ALA A 422 -27.00 -11.28 6.21
CA ALA A 422 -27.63 -11.61 4.94
C ALA A 422 -27.43 -13.10 4.62
N ARG A 423 -27.71 -13.98 5.59
CA ARG A 423 -27.47 -15.43 5.45
C ARG A 423 -28.26 -16.10 4.33
N PHE A 424 -29.36 -15.48 3.89
CA PHE A 424 -30.09 -15.91 2.69
C PHE A 424 -29.26 -15.80 1.39
N MET A 425 -28.14 -15.08 1.40
CA MET A 425 -27.19 -15.00 0.29
C MET A 425 -26.10 -16.08 0.35
N MET A 426 -26.01 -16.85 1.44
CA MET A 426 -24.97 -17.87 1.63
C MET A 426 -25.17 -19.13 0.80
N GLN A 427 -26.41 -19.37 0.36
CA GLN A 427 -26.81 -20.58 -0.32
C GLN A 427 -27.64 -20.21 -1.54
N ALA A 428 -27.37 -20.85 -2.68
CA ALA A 428 -28.23 -20.75 -3.85
C ALA A 428 -29.65 -21.20 -3.50
N LEU A 429 -30.65 -20.73 -4.24
CA LEU A 429 -31.98 -21.30 -4.14
C LEU A 429 -31.91 -22.75 -4.65
N PRO A 430 -32.50 -23.72 -3.95
CA PRO A 430 -32.62 -25.08 -4.47
C PRO A 430 -33.35 -25.04 -5.80
N THR A 431 -32.77 -25.68 -6.81
CA THR A 431 -33.47 -25.97 -8.06
C THR A 431 -33.83 -27.45 -8.09
N ASP A 432 -34.81 -27.83 -8.90
CA ASP A 432 -35.25 -29.23 -9.04
C ASP A 432 -34.10 -30.19 -9.43
N THR A 433 -33.00 -29.66 -9.97
CA THR A 433 -31.87 -30.43 -10.50
C THR A 433 -30.59 -30.36 -9.67
N THR A 434 -30.46 -29.41 -8.74
CA THR A 434 -29.26 -29.29 -7.89
C THR A 434 -29.64 -29.08 -6.42
N PRO A 435 -29.50 -30.12 -5.56
CA PRO A 435 -29.59 -29.92 -4.13
C PRO A 435 -28.46 -28.98 -3.68
N VAL A 436 -28.81 -27.98 -2.88
CA VAL A 436 -27.84 -27.00 -2.36
C VAL A 436 -27.02 -27.70 -1.27
N THR A 437 -25.79 -28.09 -1.60
CA THR A 437 -24.97 -28.88 -0.66
C THR A 437 -24.05 -28.02 0.19
N HIS A 438 -23.55 -26.88 -0.30
CA HIS A 438 -22.54 -26.10 0.41
C HIS A 438 -22.68 -24.58 0.18
N PRO A 439 -22.46 -23.76 1.24
CA PRO A 439 -22.38 -22.32 1.10
C PRO A 439 -21.19 -21.88 0.22
N ASP A 440 -21.46 -21.05 -0.79
CA ASP A 440 -20.46 -20.43 -1.68
C ASP A 440 -20.16 -18.96 -1.29
N VAL A 441 -21.02 -18.40 -0.43
CA VAL A 441 -20.85 -17.10 0.23
C VAL A 441 -20.90 -17.29 1.74
N ILE A 442 -20.08 -16.54 2.45
CA ILE A 442 -20.03 -16.49 3.92
C ILE A 442 -20.51 -15.11 4.37
N ASP A 443 -21.46 -15.07 5.29
CA ASP A 443 -21.89 -13.81 5.91
C ASP A 443 -20.94 -13.40 7.04
N PHE A 444 -20.37 -12.20 6.94
CA PHE A 444 -19.43 -11.68 7.93
C PHE A 444 -20.07 -11.50 9.31
N GLN A 445 -21.30 -10.99 9.37
CA GLN A 445 -21.98 -10.74 10.64
C GLN A 445 -22.22 -12.04 11.40
N ALA A 446 -22.59 -13.11 10.69
CA ALA A 446 -22.77 -14.44 11.25
C ALA A 446 -21.44 -15.08 11.65
N LEU A 447 -20.42 -15.04 10.77
CA LEU A 447 -19.12 -15.65 11.04
C LEU A 447 -18.46 -15.06 12.28
N PHE A 448 -18.49 -13.73 12.40
CA PHE A 448 -17.87 -12.96 13.47
C PHE A 448 -18.85 -12.51 14.57
N ALA A 449 -20.01 -13.17 14.71
CA ALA A 449 -21.06 -12.78 15.67
C ALA A 449 -20.54 -12.71 17.12
N ARG A 450 -19.61 -13.59 17.49
CA ARG A 450 -18.98 -13.63 18.82
C ARG A 450 -17.83 -12.64 19.01
N GLN A 451 -17.47 -11.90 17.96
CA GLN A 451 -16.34 -10.96 17.91
C GLN A 451 -16.80 -9.51 17.72
N GLN A 452 -18.06 -9.21 18.04
CA GLN A 452 -18.67 -7.89 17.87
C GLN A 452 -18.68 -7.41 16.40
N ALA A 453 -19.02 -8.30 15.45
CA ALA A 453 -19.08 -7.98 14.02
C ALA A 453 -19.78 -6.66 13.64
N PRO A 454 -20.86 -6.21 14.32
CA PRO A 454 -21.51 -4.93 13.98
C PRO A 454 -20.62 -3.69 14.19
N GLN A 455 -19.60 -3.80 15.04
CA GLN A 455 -18.62 -2.73 15.33
C GLN A 455 -17.54 -2.59 14.25
N LEU A 456 -17.54 -3.41 13.21
CA LEU A 456 -16.60 -3.28 12.09
C LEU A 456 -16.65 -1.86 11.49
N GLY A 457 -15.48 -1.23 11.34
CA GLY A 457 -15.36 0.08 10.71
C GLY A 457 -15.73 0.04 9.23
N VAL A 458 -16.42 1.07 8.73
CA VAL A 458 -16.81 1.17 7.32
C VAL A 458 -15.59 1.32 6.41
N LEU A 459 -14.58 2.08 6.86
CA LEU A 459 -13.28 2.17 6.21
C LEU A 459 -12.58 0.80 6.12
N THR A 460 -12.70 -0.02 7.16
CA THR A 460 -12.18 -1.38 7.17
C THR A 460 -12.94 -2.28 6.18
N ALA A 461 -14.27 -2.22 6.14
CA ALA A 461 -15.07 -2.98 5.17
C ALA A 461 -14.70 -2.59 3.72
N LEU A 462 -14.49 -1.29 3.47
CA LEU A 462 -14.02 -0.78 2.18
C LEU A 462 -12.60 -1.24 1.85
N ARG A 463 -11.68 -1.25 2.83
CA ARG A 463 -10.33 -1.78 2.65
C ARG A 463 -10.36 -3.26 2.31
N MET A 464 -11.10 -4.08 3.05
CA MET A 464 -11.27 -5.51 2.78
C MET A 464 -11.83 -5.75 1.37
N ASN A 465 -12.80 -4.94 0.93
CA ASN A 465 -13.37 -4.98 -0.42
C ASN A 465 -12.38 -4.50 -1.51
N ALA A 466 -11.34 -3.75 -1.13
CA ALA A 466 -10.29 -3.25 -2.01
C ALA A 466 -8.97 -4.02 -1.94
N THR A 467 -8.84 -5.00 -1.02
CA THR A 467 -7.58 -5.69 -0.77
C THR A 467 -7.11 -6.45 -2.01
N PHE A 468 -5.96 -6.04 -2.51
CA PHE A 468 -5.15 -6.78 -3.46
C PHE A 468 -3.80 -7.05 -2.79
N PRO A 469 -3.44 -8.30 -2.45
CA PRO A 469 -2.32 -8.62 -1.54
C PRO A 469 -0.96 -8.01 -1.89
N TYR A 470 -0.75 -7.65 -3.16
CA TYR A 470 0.48 -6.98 -3.63
C TYR A 470 0.57 -5.50 -3.23
N VAL A 471 -0.55 -4.84 -2.95
CA VAL A 471 -0.62 -3.41 -2.60
C VAL A 471 -1.12 -3.26 -1.16
N LEU A 472 -2.29 -3.81 -0.86
CA LEU A 472 -2.87 -3.80 0.47
C LEU A 472 -2.52 -5.08 1.22
N PRO A 473 -2.38 -5.02 2.56
CA PRO A 473 -2.11 -6.22 3.34
C PRO A 473 -3.36 -7.09 3.39
N ASN A 474 -3.18 -8.42 3.36
CA ASN A 474 -4.27 -9.37 3.51
C ASN A 474 -4.87 -9.28 4.92
N VAL A 475 -6.20 -9.37 5.03
CA VAL A 475 -6.97 -9.14 6.27
C VAL A 475 -7.41 -10.45 6.90
#